data_AF-A0A146F3R7-F1
#
_entry.id   AF-A0A146F3R7-F1
#
_cell.length_a   1.000
_cell.length_b   1.000
_cell.length_c   1.000
_cell.angle_alpha   90.00
_cell.angle_beta   90.00
_cell.angle_gamma   90.00
#
_symmetry.space_group_name_H-M   'P 1'
#
loop_
_entity.id
_entity.type
_entity.pdbx_description
1 polymer ?
#
loop_
_entity_poly.entity_id
_entity_poly.type
_entity_poly.pdbx_seq_one_letter_code
_entity_poly.pdbx_strand_id
1 'polypeptide(L)'
;MPFSSKSSKSSKSSKSSRSSSLSSNASHGSEKTHTLSVNIYGRGDPAMNDPPAHWGAMIHKTGEQSGDLYHVRKNKDFYYHPQQRPVESTTTYGRSDITRLSNSGRMRAAQVLDSYGNNNSNLPRGNQNCQDWTVGALGSLERQNLAPKGTEGYWKGNIGKASEDIGAQLTKDGMSWVPKSNVQPPRQAPADATFGQSQQVRPVGRLNLDKFANLSGGAKKRT
;
A
#
# COMPACT_ATOMS: atom_id res chain seq x y z
N MET A 1 65.16 -20.39 59.49
CA MET A 1 64.06 -21.03 60.26
C MET A 1 62.90 -21.29 59.30
N PRO A 2 62.65 -22.56 58.94
CA PRO A 2 61.62 -22.97 58.00
C PRO A 2 60.31 -23.33 58.72
N PHE A 3 59.17 -23.28 58.03
CA PHE A 3 58.08 -24.22 58.29
C PHE A 3 57.45 -24.65 56.96
N SER A 4 57.55 -25.95 56.70
CA SER A 4 56.87 -26.70 55.66
C SER A 4 55.72 -27.44 56.32
N SER A 5 54.54 -27.47 55.69
CA SER A 5 53.70 -28.67 55.70
C SER A 5 52.67 -28.65 54.57
N LYS A 6 52.59 -29.80 53.89
CA LYS A 6 51.84 -30.14 52.67
C LYS A 6 50.44 -30.71 52.96
N SER A 7 49.69 -30.89 51.86
CA SER A 7 48.66 -31.92 51.57
C SER A 7 47.23 -31.63 52.06
N SER A 8 46.14 -31.97 51.37
CA SER A 8 45.92 -32.95 50.30
C SER A 8 44.60 -32.68 49.51
N LYS A 9 44.48 -33.40 48.38
CA LYS A 9 43.47 -33.38 47.30
C LYS A 9 42.02 -33.69 47.74
N SER A 10 41.03 -33.19 46.99
CA SER A 10 40.01 -34.05 46.34
C SER A 10 39.20 -33.30 45.27
N SER A 11 39.00 -34.00 44.16
CA SER A 11 38.33 -33.67 42.90
C SER A 11 36.80 -33.70 42.98
N LYS A 12 36.12 -32.79 42.25
CA LYS A 12 34.85 -33.11 41.57
C LYS A 12 34.76 -32.38 40.24
N SER A 13 34.68 -33.18 39.19
CA SER A 13 34.31 -32.81 37.84
C SER A 13 32.83 -32.45 37.76
N SER A 14 32.50 -31.34 37.10
CA SER A 14 31.20 -31.16 36.48
C SER A 14 31.41 -30.67 35.05
N LYS A 15 31.30 -31.60 34.10
CA LYS A 15 30.95 -31.30 32.71
C LYS A 15 29.48 -30.90 32.72
N SER A 16 29.12 -29.73 32.19
CA SER A 16 27.92 -29.64 31.36
C SER A 16 27.96 -28.41 30.44
N SER A 17 27.71 -28.70 29.17
CA SER A 17 26.94 -27.91 28.20
C SER A 17 27.36 -26.46 27.93
N ARG A 18 28.12 -26.34 26.83
CA ARG A 18 27.83 -25.43 25.71
C ARG A 18 26.48 -24.70 25.83
N SER A 19 26.54 -23.39 26.00
CA SER A 19 25.54 -22.47 25.47
C SER A 19 26.29 -21.29 24.84
N SER A 20 26.82 -21.53 23.63
CA SER A 20 26.97 -20.43 22.68
C SER A 20 25.55 -20.00 22.29
N SER A 21 24.89 -19.23 23.14
CA SER A 21 23.69 -18.49 22.76
C SER A 21 24.14 -17.42 21.77
N LEU A 22 24.16 -17.81 20.50
CA LEU A 22 23.97 -16.91 19.38
C LEU A 22 22.64 -16.19 19.65
N SER A 23 22.70 -15.08 20.38
CA SER A 23 21.61 -14.14 20.50
C SER A 23 21.54 -13.32 19.21
N SER A 24 21.26 -13.98 18.09
CA SER A 24 20.79 -13.32 16.87
C SER A 24 19.27 -13.14 16.98
N ASN A 25 18.82 -12.46 18.03
CA ASN A 25 17.46 -11.95 18.13
C ASN A 25 17.50 -10.43 18.36
N ALA A 26 18.50 -9.77 17.77
CA ALA A 26 18.55 -8.33 17.70
C ALA A 26 17.60 -7.84 16.60
N SER A 27 16.42 -7.38 17.02
CA SER A 27 15.84 -6.11 16.54
C SER A 27 15.08 -6.04 15.20
N HIS A 28 14.51 -7.12 14.66
CA HIS A 28 13.57 -7.00 13.51
C HIS A 28 12.32 -6.12 13.78
N GLY A 29 12.02 -5.81 15.04
CA GLY A 29 10.96 -4.87 15.41
C GLY A 29 11.33 -3.38 15.27
N SER A 30 12.63 -3.06 15.18
CA SER A 30 13.13 -1.67 15.12
C SER A 30 13.53 -1.22 13.73
N GLU A 31 13.82 -2.16 12.83
CA GLU A 31 14.19 -1.87 11.45
C GLU A 31 13.06 -1.13 10.73
N LYS A 32 13.39 0.03 10.16
CA LYS A 32 12.42 0.87 9.45
C LYS A 32 12.25 0.40 8.01
N THR A 33 11.53 -0.69 7.84
CA THR A 33 11.34 -1.40 6.56
C THR A 33 10.17 -0.89 5.75
N HIS A 34 9.36 0.03 6.27
CA HIS A 34 8.18 0.56 5.59
C HIS A 34 8.31 2.04 5.32
N THR A 35 7.71 2.52 4.24
CA THR A 35 7.67 3.92 3.86
C THR A 35 6.23 4.41 3.96
N LEU A 36 6.03 5.50 4.72
CA LEU A 36 4.81 6.32 4.66
C LEU A 36 5.03 7.43 3.64
N SER A 37 4.05 7.65 2.79
CA SER A 37 4.18 8.55 1.65
C SER A 37 2.85 9.20 1.28
N VAL A 38 2.91 10.33 0.59
CA VAL A 38 1.75 10.96 -0.06
C VAL A 38 1.85 10.77 -1.55
N ASN A 39 0.88 10.07 -2.12
CA ASN A 39 0.80 9.78 -3.54
C ASN A 39 -0.12 10.78 -4.22
N ILE A 40 0.34 11.35 -5.32
CA ILE A 40 -0.38 12.34 -6.12
C ILE A 40 -0.74 11.72 -7.47
N TYR A 41 -2.01 11.82 -7.84
CA TYR A 41 -2.56 11.23 -9.05
C TYR A 41 -3.21 12.30 -9.92
N GLY A 42 -2.87 12.30 -11.22
CA GLY A 42 -3.28 13.34 -12.16
C GLY A 42 -2.43 14.62 -12.07
N ARG A 43 -2.55 15.46 -13.10
CA ARG A 43 -1.78 16.71 -13.23
C ARG A 43 -2.31 17.81 -12.32
N GLY A 44 -3.64 17.97 -12.24
CA GLY A 44 -4.27 18.91 -11.31
C GLY A 44 -3.97 20.37 -11.61
N ASP A 45 -3.72 20.71 -12.87
CA ASP A 45 -3.38 22.07 -13.31
C ASP A 45 -4.64 22.89 -13.63
N PRO A 46 -5.00 23.90 -12.80
CA PRO A 46 -6.17 24.73 -13.04
C PRO A 46 -6.05 25.60 -14.29
N ALA A 47 -4.83 25.98 -14.71
CA ALA A 47 -4.63 26.76 -15.92
C ALA A 47 -5.00 25.97 -17.19
N MET A 48 -4.95 24.64 -17.09
CA MET A 48 -5.37 23.71 -18.14
C MET A 48 -6.79 23.16 -17.93
N ASN A 49 -7.56 23.74 -17.00
CA ASN A 49 -8.90 23.32 -16.63
C ASN A 49 -8.97 21.85 -16.15
N ASP A 50 -7.90 21.35 -15.53
CA ASP A 50 -7.94 20.05 -14.87
C ASP A 50 -8.72 20.11 -13.55
N PRO A 51 -9.40 19.02 -13.16
CA PRO A 51 -9.83 18.87 -11.79
C PRO A 51 -8.62 18.76 -10.84
N PRO A 52 -8.75 19.14 -9.55
CA PRO A 52 -7.67 18.96 -8.58
C PRO A 52 -7.11 17.55 -8.57
N ALA A 53 -5.79 17.42 -8.44
CA ALA A 53 -5.13 16.12 -8.37
C ALA A 53 -5.65 15.30 -7.18
N HIS A 54 -5.84 13.99 -7.38
CA HIS A 54 -6.27 13.09 -6.31
C HIS A 54 -5.07 12.76 -5.42
N TRP A 55 -5.24 12.84 -4.09
CA TRP A 55 -4.18 12.51 -3.12
C TRP A 55 -4.57 11.31 -2.24
N GLY A 56 -3.56 10.61 -1.73
CA GLY A 56 -3.75 9.58 -0.72
C GLY A 56 -2.47 9.30 0.05
N ALA A 57 -2.62 8.83 1.29
CA ALA A 57 -1.49 8.34 2.07
C ALA A 57 -1.24 6.88 1.69
N MET A 58 0.00 6.51 1.40
CA MET A 58 0.36 5.13 1.11
C MET A 58 1.40 4.63 2.10
N ILE A 59 1.20 3.40 2.58
CA ILE A 59 2.20 2.66 3.33
C ILE A 59 2.61 1.43 2.53
N HIS A 60 3.89 1.29 2.24
CA HIS A 60 4.43 0.11 1.55
C HIS A 60 5.73 -0.33 2.20
N LYS A 61 6.09 -1.60 2.03
CA LYS A 61 7.41 -2.09 2.45
C LYS A 61 8.45 -1.71 1.41
N THR A 62 9.62 -1.27 1.84
CA THR A 62 10.71 -0.86 0.94
C THR A 62 11.07 -1.99 -0.02
N GLY A 63 11.07 -1.70 -1.32
CA GLY A 63 11.35 -2.67 -2.39
C GLY A 63 10.12 -3.39 -2.93
N GLU A 64 8.96 -3.30 -2.26
CA GLU A 64 7.70 -3.85 -2.79
C GLU A 64 7.09 -2.94 -3.85
N GLN A 65 6.42 -3.56 -4.82
CA GLN A 65 5.73 -2.87 -5.91
C GLN A 65 4.27 -2.50 -5.58
N SER A 66 3.79 -2.91 -4.40
CA SER A 66 2.41 -2.71 -3.96
C SER A 66 2.38 -2.19 -2.52
N GLY A 67 1.35 -1.42 -2.19
CA GLY A 67 1.16 -0.80 -0.88
C GLY A 67 -0.30 -0.58 -0.54
N ASP A 68 -0.54 -0.30 0.73
CA ASP A 68 -1.86 0.02 1.25
C ASP A 68 -2.10 1.52 1.04
N LEU A 69 -3.06 1.87 0.19
CA LEU A 69 -3.48 3.24 -0.10
C LEU A 69 -4.70 3.61 0.73
N TYR A 70 -4.55 4.67 1.51
CA TYR A 70 -5.56 5.27 2.37
C TYR A 70 -6.02 6.57 1.73
N HIS A 71 -7.26 6.59 1.25
CA HIS A 71 -7.84 7.77 0.59
C HIS A 71 -9.36 7.82 0.72
N VAL A 72 -9.94 8.94 0.33
CA VAL A 72 -11.38 9.08 0.11
C VAL A 72 -11.68 9.20 -1.37
N ARG A 73 -12.84 8.68 -1.79
CA ARG A 73 -13.37 8.89 -3.14
C ARG A 73 -14.69 9.62 -3.05
N LYS A 74 -15.07 10.31 -4.13
CA LYS A 74 -16.36 10.99 -4.24
C LYS A 74 -17.24 10.22 -5.22
N ASN A 75 -18.45 9.89 -4.80
CA ASN A 75 -19.54 9.56 -5.72
C ASN A 75 -20.60 10.67 -5.60
N LYS A 76 -21.74 10.41 -4.95
CA LYS A 76 -22.63 11.48 -4.47
C LYS A 76 -21.98 12.24 -3.31
N ASP A 77 -21.55 11.49 -2.30
CA ASP A 77 -20.82 11.96 -1.13
C ASP A 77 -19.40 11.38 -1.11
N PHE A 78 -18.52 11.96 -0.29
CA PHE A 78 -17.22 11.37 -0.04
C PHE A 78 -17.35 10.11 0.83
N TYR A 79 -16.53 9.10 0.55
CA TYR A 79 -16.44 7.89 1.35
C TYR A 79 -15.00 7.42 1.45
N TYR A 80 -14.64 6.84 2.60
CA TYR A 80 -13.34 6.24 2.84
C TYR A 80 -13.20 4.92 2.08
N HIS A 81 -12.06 4.72 1.42
CA HIS A 81 -11.86 3.63 0.48
C HIS A 81 -10.42 3.07 0.52
N PRO A 82 -10.00 2.44 1.64
CA PRO A 82 -8.68 1.83 1.69
C PRO A 82 -8.58 0.70 0.66
N GLN A 83 -7.45 0.63 -0.04
CA GLN A 83 -7.24 -0.37 -1.07
C GLN A 83 -5.75 -0.68 -1.22
N GLN A 84 -5.43 -1.92 -1.53
CA GLN A 84 -4.09 -2.26 -1.97
C GLN A 84 -3.88 -1.82 -3.42
N ARG A 85 -2.77 -1.12 -3.71
CA ARG A 85 -2.47 -0.57 -5.03
C ARG A 85 -0.99 -0.68 -5.35
N PRO A 86 -0.64 -0.77 -6.65
CA PRO A 86 0.73 -0.56 -7.09
C PRO A 86 1.29 0.77 -6.56
N VAL A 87 2.52 0.73 -6.07
CA VAL A 87 3.29 1.89 -5.59
C VAL A 87 3.47 2.90 -6.72
N GLU A 88 3.68 2.40 -7.94
CA GLU A 88 3.66 3.16 -9.18
C GLU A 88 2.51 2.68 -10.08
N SER A 89 1.77 3.63 -10.65
CA SER A 89 0.64 3.35 -11.53
C SER A 89 0.59 4.33 -12.70
N THR A 90 -0.14 3.99 -13.75
CA THR A 90 -0.28 4.86 -14.93
C THR A 90 -0.90 6.21 -14.61
N THR A 91 -1.71 6.30 -13.54
CA THR A 91 -2.36 7.52 -13.07
C THR A 91 -1.55 8.28 -12.02
N THR A 92 -0.49 7.68 -11.46
CA THR A 92 0.43 8.36 -10.54
C THR A 92 1.14 9.47 -11.29
N TYR A 93 1.14 10.68 -10.73
CA TYR A 93 1.98 11.79 -11.21
C TYR A 93 3.32 11.81 -10.48
N GLY A 94 3.28 11.56 -9.17
CA GLY A 94 4.46 11.40 -8.35
C GLY A 94 4.09 11.11 -6.91
N ARG A 95 5.10 10.95 -6.06
CA ARG A 95 4.95 10.65 -4.64
C ARG A 95 6.03 11.36 -3.85
N SER A 96 5.70 11.73 -2.61
CA SER A 96 6.66 12.20 -1.63
C SER A 96 6.73 11.19 -0.47
N ASP A 97 7.93 10.68 -0.20
CA ASP A 97 8.14 9.84 0.97
C ASP A 97 8.27 10.72 2.23
N ILE A 98 7.35 10.54 3.18
CA ILE A 98 7.25 11.37 4.39
C ILE A 98 8.20 10.88 5.47
N THR A 99 8.23 9.56 5.72
CA THR A 99 9.12 8.96 6.71
C THR A 99 9.18 7.44 6.54
N ARG A 100 10.19 6.83 7.19
CA ARG A 100 10.28 5.37 7.32
C ARG A 100 9.74 4.91 8.67
N LEU A 101 8.94 3.85 8.63
CA LEU A 101 8.29 3.23 9.77
C LEU A 101 8.88 1.84 10.01
N SER A 102 8.98 1.47 11.30
CA SER A 102 9.16 0.08 11.68
C SER A 102 7.89 -0.73 11.42
N ASN A 103 7.95 -2.06 11.56
CA ASN A 103 6.77 -2.92 11.50
C ASN A 103 5.67 -2.49 12.49
N SER A 104 6.04 -2.13 13.72
CA SER A 104 5.10 -1.61 14.72
C SER A 104 4.61 -0.20 14.39
N GLY A 105 5.46 0.66 13.81
CA GLY A 105 5.08 1.98 13.30
C GLY A 105 4.04 1.88 12.18
N ARG A 106 4.25 0.96 11.23
CA ARG A 106 3.32 0.66 10.13
C ARG A 106 1.94 0.28 10.66
N MET A 107 1.86 -0.67 11.60
CA MET A 107 0.57 -1.11 12.17
C MET A 107 -0.15 0.04 12.87
N ARG A 108 0.57 0.86 13.65
CA ARG A 108 -0.02 2.04 14.31
C ARG A 108 -0.48 3.09 13.29
N ALA A 109 0.29 3.34 12.23
CA ALA A 109 -0.09 4.28 11.19
C ALA A 109 -1.35 3.83 10.43
N ALA A 110 -1.43 2.54 10.08
CA ALA A 110 -2.63 1.95 9.50
C ALA A 110 -3.85 2.15 10.41
N GLN A 111 -3.73 1.83 11.71
CA GLN A 111 -4.81 2.02 12.69
C GLN A 111 -5.28 3.48 12.80
N VAL A 112 -4.34 4.44 12.78
CA VAL A 112 -4.66 5.87 12.82
C VAL A 112 -5.40 6.30 11.55
N LEU A 113 -4.91 5.87 10.37
CA LEU A 113 -5.53 6.19 9.09
C LEU A 113 -6.92 5.57 8.95
N ASP A 114 -7.09 4.31 9.36
CA ASP A 114 -8.39 3.64 9.38
C ASP A 114 -9.35 4.30 10.36
N SER A 115 -8.91 4.64 11.57
CA SER A 115 -9.76 5.33 12.54
C SER A 115 -10.16 6.71 12.05
N TYR A 116 -9.25 7.44 11.40
CA TYR A 116 -9.52 8.75 10.83
C TYR A 116 -10.50 8.66 9.65
N GLY A 117 -10.30 7.70 8.75
CA GLY A 117 -11.12 7.48 7.56
C GLY A 117 -12.53 6.96 7.84
N ASN A 118 -12.68 6.04 8.80
CA ASN A 118 -13.98 5.48 9.18
C ASN A 118 -14.84 6.46 9.99
N ASN A 119 -14.30 7.61 10.42
CA ASN A 119 -15.07 8.63 11.08
C ASN A 119 -15.69 9.60 10.04
N ASN A 120 -17.01 9.53 9.87
CA ASN A 120 -17.77 10.36 8.93
C ASN A 120 -17.69 11.88 9.21
N SER A 121 -17.27 12.31 10.41
CA SER A 121 -17.01 13.74 10.67
C SER A 121 -15.77 14.26 9.95
N ASN A 122 -14.84 13.37 9.59
CA ASN A 122 -13.58 13.70 8.94
C ASN A 122 -13.67 13.66 7.42
N LEU A 123 -14.77 13.13 6.86
CA LEU A 123 -14.99 13.10 5.42
C LEU A 123 -15.19 14.54 4.89
N PRO A 124 -14.62 14.89 3.73
CA PRO A 124 -14.77 16.24 3.16
C PRO A 124 -16.22 16.67 2.97
N ARG A 125 -16.51 17.94 3.27
CA ARG A 125 -17.84 18.56 3.10
C ARG A 125 -17.74 19.90 2.38
N GLY A 126 -18.84 20.28 1.72
CA GLY A 126 -18.91 21.55 0.98
C GLY A 126 -17.83 21.64 -0.09
N ASN A 127 -16.93 22.61 0.05
CA ASN A 127 -15.85 22.87 -0.90
C ASN A 127 -14.58 22.04 -0.65
N GLN A 128 -14.54 21.23 0.43
CA GLN A 128 -13.42 20.35 0.71
C GLN A 128 -13.37 19.18 -0.28
N ASN A 129 -12.17 18.63 -0.48
CA ASN A 129 -11.93 17.51 -1.39
C ASN A 129 -10.97 16.47 -0.79
N CYS A 130 -10.51 15.51 -1.60
CA CYS A 130 -9.62 14.44 -1.16
C CYS A 130 -8.29 14.94 -0.57
N GLN A 131 -7.78 16.09 -1.04
CA GLN A 131 -6.54 16.70 -0.55
C GLN A 131 -6.72 17.17 0.90
N ASP A 132 -7.86 17.80 1.23
CA ASP A 132 -8.20 18.19 2.61
C ASP A 132 -8.24 16.98 3.54
N TRP A 133 -8.86 15.88 3.08
CA TRP A 133 -8.89 14.64 3.87
C TRP A 133 -7.48 14.11 4.12
N THR A 134 -6.63 14.06 3.08
CA THR A 134 -5.24 13.60 3.21
C THR A 134 -4.45 14.48 4.18
N VAL A 135 -4.61 15.80 4.13
CA VAL A 135 -3.97 16.73 5.08
C VAL A 135 -4.39 16.44 6.52
N GLY A 136 -5.68 16.30 6.80
CA GLY A 136 -6.14 15.99 8.17
C GLY A 136 -5.73 14.59 8.64
N ALA A 137 -5.63 13.62 7.73
CA ALA A 137 -5.10 12.29 8.02
C ALA A 137 -3.61 12.35 8.40
N LEU A 138 -2.81 13.15 7.69
CA LEU A 138 -1.40 13.41 8.02
C LEU A 138 -1.27 14.12 9.38
N GLY A 139 -2.13 15.09 9.69
CA GLY A 139 -2.17 15.73 11.01
C GLY A 139 -2.49 14.76 12.15
N SER A 140 -3.30 13.73 11.88
CA SER A 140 -3.56 12.67 12.85
C SER A 140 -2.37 11.74 13.06
N LEU A 141 -1.58 11.47 12.02
CA LEU A 141 -0.31 10.74 12.13
C LEU A 141 0.76 11.57 12.85
N GLU A 142 0.85 12.87 12.56
CA GLU A 142 1.78 13.81 13.20
C GLU A 142 1.55 13.89 14.72
N ARG A 143 0.30 14.03 15.16
CA ARG A 143 -0.07 14.04 16.60
C ARG A 143 0.34 12.76 17.34
N GLN A 144 0.48 11.65 16.62
CA GLN A 144 0.89 10.35 17.16
C GLN A 144 2.39 10.08 16.98
N ASN A 145 3.18 11.06 16.53
CA ASN A 145 4.60 10.94 16.21
C ASN A 145 4.91 9.87 15.16
N LEU A 146 3.98 9.64 14.22
CA LEU A 146 4.13 8.72 13.08
C LEU A 146 4.48 9.45 11.78
N ALA A 147 4.36 10.78 11.78
CA ALA A 147 4.89 11.68 10.75
C ALA A 147 5.72 12.78 11.44
N PRO A 148 6.71 13.38 10.75
CA PRO A 148 7.47 14.52 11.28
C PRO A 148 6.57 15.70 11.65
N LYS A 149 6.99 16.48 12.65
CA LYS A 149 6.30 17.73 13.01
C LYS A 149 6.32 18.71 11.83
N GLY A 150 5.20 19.37 11.57
CA GLY A 150 4.99 20.29 10.45
C GLY A 150 4.48 19.64 9.17
N THR A 151 4.27 18.32 9.14
CA THR A 151 3.79 17.60 7.95
C THR A 151 2.41 18.11 7.53
N GLU A 152 1.48 18.26 8.46
CA GLU A 152 0.13 18.77 8.15
C GLU A 152 0.19 20.16 7.53
N GLY A 153 0.91 21.08 8.18
CA GLY A 153 1.03 22.47 7.73
C GLY A 153 1.67 22.59 6.35
N TYR A 154 2.71 21.79 6.09
CA TYR A 154 3.39 21.76 4.79
C TYR A 154 2.43 21.30 3.67
N TRP A 155 1.71 20.19 3.86
CA TRP A 155 0.78 19.68 2.85
C TRP A 155 -0.46 20.56 2.68
N LYS A 156 -0.93 21.20 3.76
CA LYS A 156 -2.01 22.19 3.69
C LYS A 156 -1.66 23.35 2.75
N GLY A 157 -0.42 23.82 2.78
CA GLY A 157 0.08 24.87 1.89
C GLY A 157 0.16 24.47 0.40
N ASN A 158 -0.10 23.20 0.06
CA ASN A 158 -0.04 22.67 -1.30
C ASN A 158 -1.42 22.30 -1.87
N ILE A 159 -2.49 22.45 -1.10
CA ILE A 159 -3.86 22.20 -1.59
C ILE A 159 -4.13 23.07 -2.82
N GLY A 160 -4.70 22.46 -3.86
CA GLY A 160 -5.11 23.13 -5.11
C GLY A 160 -3.99 23.45 -6.09
N LYS A 161 -2.72 23.20 -5.75
CA LYS A 161 -1.59 23.38 -6.67
C LYS A 161 -1.49 22.25 -7.69
N ALA A 162 -0.89 22.54 -8.84
CA ALA A 162 -0.57 21.53 -9.83
C ALA A 162 0.47 20.55 -9.28
N SER A 163 0.39 19.28 -9.70
CA SER A 163 1.31 18.24 -9.26
C SER A 163 2.77 18.54 -9.63
N GLU A 164 2.99 19.25 -10.74
CA GLU A 164 4.31 19.74 -11.17
C GLU A 164 4.88 20.73 -10.16
N ASP A 165 4.10 21.75 -9.78
CA ASP A 165 4.50 22.78 -8.82
C ASP A 165 4.81 22.17 -7.44
N ILE A 166 4.00 21.19 -7.02
CA ILE A 166 4.22 20.48 -5.75
C ILE A 166 5.54 19.71 -5.79
N GLY A 167 5.82 18.99 -6.89
CA GLY A 167 7.07 18.26 -7.07
C GLY A 167 8.30 19.19 -7.09
N ALA A 168 8.19 20.32 -7.80
CA ALA A 168 9.22 21.35 -7.84
C ALA A 168 9.47 21.96 -6.46
N GLN A 169 8.40 22.28 -5.71
CA GLN A 169 8.50 22.84 -4.36
C GLN A 169 9.13 21.85 -3.38
N LEU A 170 8.69 20.58 -3.39
CA LEU A 170 9.30 19.52 -2.57
C LEU A 170 10.80 19.39 -2.84
N THR A 171 11.19 19.36 -4.12
CA THR A 171 12.60 19.25 -4.50
C THR A 171 13.40 20.47 -4.03
N LYS A 172 12.84 21.68 -4.22
CA LYS A 172 13.45 22.95 -3.77
C LYS A 172 13.66 23.00 -2.26
N ASP A 173 12.72 22.45 -1.49
CA ASP A 173 12.76 22.42 -0.03
C ASP A 173 13.59 21.24 0.52
N GLY A 174 14.25 20.46 -0.34
CA GLY A 174 15.06 19.30 0.04
C GLY A 174 14.23 18.10 0.53
N MET A 175 12.94 18.08 0.22
CA MET A 175 12.01 17.01 0.57
C MET A 175 12.01 15.92 -0.51
N SER A 176 11.53 14.73 -0.14
CA SER A 176 11.43 13.61 -1.09
C SER A 176 10.45 13.93 -2.21
N TRP A 177 10.89 13.73 -3.46
CA TRP A 177 10.03 13.70 -4.64
C TRP A 177 10.45 12.54 -5.55
N VAL A 178 9.51 11.63 -5.79
CA VAL A 178 9.64 10.51 -6.72
C VAL A 178 8.64 10.76 -7.84
N PRO A 179 9.08 11.27 -9.01
CA PRO A 179 8.19 11.47 -10.15
C PRO A 179 7.70 10.12 -10.68
N LYS A 180 6.58 10.14 -11.42
CA LYS A 180 6.12 8.98 -12.17
C LYS A 180 7.26 8.42 -13.02
N SER A 181 7.51 7.10 -12.93
CA SER A 181 8.44 6.44 -13.82
C SER A 181 7.89 6.42 -15.25
N ASN A 182 8.75 6.76 -16.22
CA ASN A 182 8.45 6.57 -17.65
C ASN A 182 8.50 5.08 -18.06
N VAL A 183 8.92 4.21 -17.15
CA VAL A 183 8.95 2.76 -17.35
C VAL A 183 7.53 2.24 -17.15
N GLN A 184 6.96 1.63 -18.20
CA GLN A 184 5.66 0.96 -18.09
C GLN A 184 5.72 -0.06 -16.95
N PRO A 185 4.68 -0.13 -16.07
CA PRO A 185 4.63 -1.17 -15.06
C PRO A 185 4.73 -2.54 -15.74
N PRO A 186 5.31 -3.56 -15.09
CA PRO A 186 5.42 -4.89 -15.66
C PRO A 186 4.06 -5.29 -16.22
N ARG A 187 3.99 -5.56 -17.54
CA ARG A 187 2.78 -6.14 -18.13
C ARG A 187 2.46 -7.36 -17.28
N GLN A 188 1.30 -7.37 -16.64
CA GLN A 188 0.69 -8.64 -16.24
C GLN A 188 0.69 -9.50 -17.50
N ALA A 189 1.07 -10.78 -17.35
CA ALA A 189 1.28 -11.74 -18.43
C ALA A 189 0.27 -11.52 -19.59
N PRO A 190 0.69 -11.65 -20.85
CA PRO A 190 -0.19 -11.38 -21.98
C PRO A 190 -1.52 -12.08 -21.75
N ALA A 191 -2.62 -11.33 -21.85
CA ALA A 191 -3.95 -11.89 -21.76
C ALA A 191 -3.99 -13.12 -22.68
N ASP A 192 -4.26 -14.28 -22.09
CA ASP A 192 -4.34 -15.58 -22.77
C ASP A 192 -5.56 -15.69 -23.69
N ALA A 193 -6.31 -14.60 -23.84
CA ALA A 193 -7.32 -14.44 -24.87
C ALA A 193 -6.66 -14.32 -26.25
N THR A 194 -6.43 -15.47 -26.89
CA THR A 194 -6.32 -15.59 -28.36
C THR A 194 -7.67 -15.31 -29.02
N PHE A 195 -8.28 -14.16 -28.74
CA PHE A 195 -9.46 -13.71 -29.46
C PHE A 195 -9.00 -13.10 -30.78
N GLY A 196 -9.07 -13.89 -31.86
CA GLY A 196 -8.79 -13.41 -33.23
C GLY A 196 -7.55 -14.01 -33.91
N GLN A 197 -6.84 -14.97 -33.32
CA GLN A 197 -5.94 -15.79 -34.14
C GLN A 197 -6.79 -16.73 -34.98
N SER A 198 -6.89 -16.41 -36.27
CA SER A 198 -7.58 -17.16 -37.31
C SER A 198 -6.99 -18.56 -37.49
N GLN A 199 -7.34 -19.48 -36.59
CA GLN A 199 -7.34 -20.90 -36.91
C GLN A 199 -8.60 -21.20 -37.72
N GLN A 200 -8.40 -21.82 -38.88
CA GLN A 200 -9.42 -22.29 -39.82
C GLN A 200 -10.76 -22.56 -39.17
N VAL A 201 -11.78 -21.84 -39.65
CA VAL A 201 -13.19 -22.10 -39.35
C VAL A 201 -13.47 -23.57 -39.63
N ARG A 202 -13.53 -24.39 -38.58
CA ARG A 202 -14.13 -25.72 -38.69
C ARG A 202 -15.63 -25.50 -38.92
N PRO A 203 -16.24 -26.10 -39.94
CA PRO A 203 -17.67 -25.96 -40.13
C PRO A 203 -18.38 -26.50 -38.89
N VAL A 204 -19.13 -25.65 -38.21
CA VAL A 204 -20.04 -26.04 -37.14
C VAL A 204 -21.13 -26.91 -37.77
N GLY A 205 -21.03 -28.23 -37.55
CA GLY A 205 -22.09 -29.16 -37.92
C GLY A 205 -23.38 -28.74 -37.22
N ARG A 206 -24.45 -28.50 -38.00
CA ARG A 206 -25.77 -28.24 -37.45
C ARG A 206 -26.17 -29.39 -36.53
N LEU A 207 -26.59 -29.06 -35.31
CA LEU A 207 -27.14 -30.03 -34.37
C LEU A 207 -28.39 -30.64 -35.01
N ASN A 208 -28.34 -31.93 -35.33
CA ASN A 208 -29.45 -32.64 -35.95
C ASN A 208 -30.45 -33.01 -34.86
N LEU A 209 -31.50 -32.20 -34.71
CA LEU A 209 -32.52 -32.30 -33.65
C LEU A 209 -33.35 -33.60 -33.74
N ASP A 210 -33.37 -34.24 -34.91
CA ASP A 210 -34.09 -35.50 -35.14
C ASP A 210 -33.49 -36.67 -34.34
N LYS A 211 -32.22 -36.58 -33.94
CA LYS A 211 -31.57 -37.59 -33.07
C LYS A 211 -32.00 -37.53 -31.60
N PHE A 212 -32.71 -36.47 -31.18
CA PHE A 212 -33.08 -36.26 -29.77
C PHE A 212 -34.60 -36.34 -29.52
N ALA A 213 -35.40 -36.59 -30.56
CA ALA A 213 -36.87 -36.67 -30.47
C ALA A 213 -37.38 -37.81 -29.58
N ASN A 214 -36.56 -38.83 -29.29
CA ASN A 214 -36.98 -40.00 -28.50
C ASN A 214 -36.78 -39.85 -26.98
N LEU A 215 -36.31 -38.69 -26.50
CA LEU A 215 -35.99 -38.48 -25.07
C LEU A 215 -37.07 -37.76 -24.25
N SER A 216 -38.23 -37.46 -24.84
CA SER A 216 -39.31 -36.75 -24.14
C SER A 216 -40.69 -37.25 -24.55
N GLY A 217 -41.20 -38.28 -23.87
CA GLY A 217 -42.53 -38.81 -24.11
C GLY A 217 -42.95 -39.98 -23.23
N GLY A 218 -42.86 -39.84 -21.90
CA GLY A 218 -43.22 -40.90 -20.95
C GLY A 218 -44.07 -40.39 -19.79
N ALA A 219 -45.32 -39.99 -20.04
CA ALA A 219 -46.33 -39.82 -18.99
C ALA A 219 -47.67 -40.40 -19.46
N LYS A 220 -47.94 -41.64 -19.06
CA LYS A 220 -49.24 -42.32 -19.22
C LYS A 220 -50.31 -41.56 -18.42
N LYS A 221 -51.41 -41.16 -19.07
CA LYS A 221 -52.66 -40.77 -18.40
C LYS A 221 -53.32 -42.02 -17.81
N ARG A 222 -53.71 -41.98 -16.53
CA ARG A 222 -54.72 -42.89 -15.97
C ARG A 222 -56.09 -42.21 -16.13
N THR A 223 -57.02 -42.93 -16.76
CA THR A 223 -58.47 -42.72 -16.68
C THR A 223 -58.98 -43.04 -15.28
#